data_AF-A0A955BIS1-F1
#
_entry.id   AF-A0A955BIS1-F1
#
_cell.length_a   1.000
_cell.length_b   1.000
_cell.length_c   1.000
_cell.angle_alpha   90.00
_cell.angle_beta   90.00
_cell.angle_gamma   90.00
#
_symmetry.space_group_name_H-M   'P 1'
#
loop_
_entity.id
_entity.type
_entity.pdbx_description
1 polymer ?
#
loop_
_entity_poly.entity_id
_entity_poly.type
_entity_poly.pdbx_seq_one_letter_code
_entity_poly.pdbx_strand_id
1 'polypeptide(L)'
;MTLGRFLLSIAFLAMAVGGASAAPPAGAHLSTFEKSTGETYFALSLSPTVKPAAAKSHDLVVLFDTSASQTGVFRDDSLTALKSMLSVLGTEDRVHLVAVDLNAVPMTPGFVGANSAEMQAALNKLDARVPLGSTDMSAALQAAVESYGAKAHAGRAVVYIGDGISRANFVESREFDALAKKLVAARAPVSSFAIGPRRNIEGLAALANHTGGMLYLDSNQANSARQAGVVLAGVAKAPVVWPTAVRLPESLGEVYPKMVPPLRTDRDTV
;
A
#
# COMPACT_ATOMS: atom_id res chain seq x y z
N MET A 1 31.61 -1.21 -39.29
CA MET A 1 30.64 -2.26 -39.65
C MET A 1 30.17 -2.94 -38.38
N THR A 2 28.91 -2.71 -38.09
CA THR A 2 28.11 -3.11 -36.93
C THR A 2 27.82 -4.62 -36.95
N LEU A 3 27.90 -5.28 -35.79
CA LEU A 3 27.21 -6.56 -35.57
C LEU A 3 26.41 -6.46 -34.25
N GLY A 4 25.10 -6.24 -34.40
CA GLY A 4 24.15 -6.14 -33.31
C GLY A 4 23.82 -7.52 -32.72
N ARG A 5 23.80 -7.61 -31.39
CA ARG A 5 23.27 -8.76 -30.65
C ARG A 5 21.75 -8.60 -30.57
N PHE A 6 21.01 -9.42 -31.32
CA PHE A 6 19.58 -9.61 -31.09
C PHE A 6 19.40 -10.64 -29.97
N LEU A 7 18.81 -10.21 -28.86
CA LEU A 7 18.25 -11.09 -27.83
C LEU A 7 16.92 -11.64 -28.36
N LEU A 8 16.86 -12.94 -28.56
CA LEU A 8 15.68 -13.67 -29.00
C LEU A 8 14.72 -13.80 -27.80
N SER A 9 13.68 -12.98 -27.74
CA SER A 9 12.56 -13.16 -26.82
C SER A 9 11.73 -14.36 -27.28
N ILE A 10 11.82 -15.48 -26.56
CA ILE A 10 10.94 -16.63 -26.77
C ILE A 10 9.61 -16.34 -26.09
N ALA A 11 8.62 -15.91 -26.88
CA ALA A 11 7.22 -15.90 -26.47
C ALA A 11 6.66 -17.32 -26.62
N PHE A 12 6.34 -17.97 -25.51
CA PHE A 12 5.55 -19.20 -25.54
C PHE A 12 4.08 -18.85 -25.76
N LEU A 13 3.60 -19.09 -26.99
CA LEU A 13 2.17 -19.10 -27.30
C LEU A 13 1.66 -20.54 -27.10
N ALA A 14 1.06 -20.81 -25.95
CA ALA A 14 0.31 -22.04 -25.74
C ALA A 14 -1.11 -21.86 -26.29
N MET A 15 -1.43 -22.51 -27.41
CA MET A 15 -2.81 -22.63 -27.90
C MET A 15 -3.51 -23.76 -27.16
N ALA A 16 -4.48 -23.42 -26.30
CA ALA A 16 -5.43 -24.38 -25.75
C ALA A 16 -6.68 -24.40 -26.64
N VAL A 17 -7.06 -25.61 -27.10
CA VAL A 17 -8.24 -25.84 -27.93
C VAL A 17 -9.49 -25.95 -27.04
N GLY A 18 -10.34 -24.93 -27.13
CA GLY A 18 -11.81 -24.99 -27.13
C GLY A 18 -12.57 -25.81 -26.07
N GLY A 19 -12.86 -25.17 -24.94
CA GLY A 19 -14.18 -25.27 -24.30
C GLY A 19 -14.86 -23.91 -24.43
N ALA A 20 -16.16 -23.86 -24.72
CA ALA A 20 -16.90 -22.61 -24.85
C ALA A 20 -16.82 -21.80 -23.53
N SER A 21 -15.86 -20.88 -23.46
CA SER A 21 -15.78 -19.90 -22.39
C SER A 21 -16.91 -18.91 -22.62
N ALA A 22 -17.93 -18.96 -21.77
CA ALA A 22 -18.81 -17.82 -21.61
C ALA A 22 -17.91 -16.58 -21.45
N ALA A 23 -18.18 -15.52 -22.22
CA ALA A 23 -17.44 -14.27 -22.08
C ALA A 23 -17.32 -13.97 -20.58
N PRO A 24 -16.09 -13.81 -20.04
CA PRO A 24 -15.93 -13.66 -18.61
C PRO A 24 -16.83 -12.50 -18.15
N PRO A 25 -17.61 -12.67 -17.07
CA PRO A 25 -18.38 -11.56 -16.53
C PRO A 25 -17.40 -10.40 -16.32
N ALA A 26 -17.79 -9.20 -16.77
CA ALA A 26 -16.97 -8.01 -16.59
C ALA A 26 -16.51 -7.94 -15.12
N GLY A 27 -15.21 -7.80 -14.87
CA GLY A 27 -14.66 -7.66 -13.52
C GLY A 27 -14.23 -8.95 -12.80
N ALA A 28 -14.20 -10.12 -13.45
CA ALA A 28 -13.53 -11.29 -12.89
C ALA A 28 -12.84 -12.14 -13.98
N HIS A 29 -11.62 -12.59 -13.70
CA HIS A 29 -10.85 -13.46 -14.59
C HIS A 29 -10.19 -14.60 -13.79
N LEU A 30 -10.47 -15.85 -14.17
CA LEU A 30 -9.90 -17.04 -13.56
C LEU A 30 -8.90 -17.69 -14.52
N SER A 31 -7.66 -17.86 -14.06
CA SER A 31 -6.65 -18.68 -14.72
C SER A 31 -6.43 -19.97 -13.94
N THR A 32 -6.24 -21.09 -14.63
CA THR A 32 -5.98 -22.40 -14.01
C THR A 32 -4.71 -23.03 -14.56
N PHE A 33 -3.99 -23.77 -13.72
CA PHE A 33 -2.83 -24.55 -14.10
C PHE A 33 -2.91 -25.95 -13.50
N GLU A 34 -2.90 -26.97 -14.35
CA GLU A 34 -2.90 -28.37 -13.94
C GLU A 34 -1.48 -28.93 -13.97
N LYS A 35 -1.02 -29.49 -12.85
CA LYS A 35 0.24 -30.23 -12.80
C LYS A 35 0.05 -31.63 -13.38
N SER A 36 1.13 -32.20 -13.89
CA SER A 36 1.18 -33.61 -14.31
C SER A 36 0.86 -34.61 -13.19
N THR A 37 0.92 -34.18 -11.92
CA THR A 37 0.53 -34.96 -10.74
C THR A 37 -0.97 -34.93 -10.44
N GLY A 38 -1.77 -34.22 -11.25
CA GLY A 38 -3.24 -34.10 -11.11
C GLY A 38 -3.71 -32.95 -10.21
N GLU A 39 -2.81 -32.19 -9.60
CA GLU A 39 -3.16 -31.00 -8.81
C GLU A 39 -3.55 -29.83 -9.73
N THR A 40 -4.67 -29.17 -9.45
CA THR A 40 -5.07 -27.94 -10.17
C THR A 40 -4.90 -26.71 -9.27
N TYR A 41 -4.18 -25.72 -9.77
CA TYR A 41 -4.00 -24.41 -9.18
C TYR A 41 -4.85 -23.40 -9.92
N PHE A 42 -5.26 -22.33 -9.25
CA PHE A 42 -5.97 -21.22 -9.88
C PHE A 42 -5.47 -19.87 -9.39
N ALA A 43 -5.68 -18.84 -10.20
CA ALA A 43 -5.54 -17.44 -9.85
C ALA A 43 -6.81 -16.70 -10.28
N LEU A 44 -7.46 -16.02 -9.33
CA LEU A 44 -8.70 -15.28 -9.56
C LEU A 44 -8.41 -13.78 -9.48
N SER A 45 -8.32 -13.13 -10.63
CA SER A 45 -8.29 -11.66 -10.72
C SER A 45 -9.70 -11.10 -10.59
N LEU A 46 -9.87 -10.10 -9.73
CA LEU A 46 -11.11 -9.39 -9.47
C LEU A 46 -10.91 -7.88 -9.70
N SER A 47 -11.80 -7.29 -10.49
CA SER A 47 -11.94 -5.84 -10.64
C SER A 47 -13.38 -5.46 -10.27
N PRO A 48 -13.60 -4.38 -9.50
CA PRO A 48 -14.93 -3.99 -9.08
C PRO A 48 -15.78 -3.56 -10.28
N THR A 49 -16.99 -4.11 -10.40
CA THR A 49 -17.99 -3.69 -11.38
C THR A 49 -18.80 -2.47 -10.93
N VAL A 50 -18.70 -2.14 -9.64
CA VAL A 50 -19.29 -0.94 -9.04
C VAL A 50 -18.30 0.20 -9.07
N LYS A 51 -18.78 1.42 -9.31
CA LYS A 51 -17.99 2.64 -9.14
C LYS A 51 -18.21 3.17 -7.72
N PRO A 52 -17.29 2.93 -6.77
CA PRO A 52 -17.41 3.50 -5.43
C PRO A 52 -17.41 5.03 -5.48
N ALA A 53 -18.21 5.65 -4.62
CA ALA A 53 -18.21 7.09 -4.46
C ALA A 53 -16.87 7.54 -3.86
N ALA A 54 -16.24 8.55 -4.46
CA ALA A 54 -15.07 9.18 -3.88
C ALA A 54 -15.44 9.96 -2.62
N ALA A 55 -14.66 9.81 -1.56
CA ALA A 55 -14.81 10.63 -0.37
C ALA A 55 -14.44 12.09 -0.69
N LYS A 56 -15.20 13.04 -0.15
CA LYS A 56 -14.94 14.47 -0.35
C LYS A 56 -13.76 14.98 0.49
N SER A 57 -13.50 14.34 1.62
CA SER A 57 -12.44 14.67 2.56
C SER A 57 -11.80 13.40 3.11
N HIS A 58 -10.50 13.47 3.38
CA HIS A 58 -9.73 12.34 3.88
C HIS A 58 -9.02 12.67 5.19
N ASP A 59 -8.92 11.66 6.05
CA ASP A 59 -7.99 11.63 7.17
C ASP A 59 -6.85 10.69 6.82
N LEU A 60 -5.65 11.24 6.64
CA LEU A 60 -4.47 10.50 6.23
C LEU A 60 -3.50 10.35 7.40
N VAL A 61 -3.18 9.13 7.79
CA VAL A 61 -2.06 8.89 8.70
C VAL A 61 -0.81 8.70 7.86
N VAL A 62 0.21 9.54 8.07
CA VAL A 62 1.51 9.35 7.43
C VAL A 62 2.50 8.82 8.45
N LEU A 63 2.94 7.58 8.23
CA LEU A 63 3.97 6.90 9.01
C LEU A 63 5.32 7.13 8.31
N PHE A 64 6.14 8.01 8.87
CA PHE A 64 7.44 8.36 8.33
C PHE A 64 8.53 7.59 9.07
N ASP A 65 9.24 6.71 8.37
CA ASP A 65 10.29 5.89 8.96
C ASP A 65 11.50 6.74 9.37
N THR A 66 11.87 6.65 10.64
CA THR A 66 13.02 7.31 11.24
C THR A 66 14.00 6.33 11.87
N SER A 67 14.03 5.09 11.37
CA SER A 67 15.04 4.09 11.71
C SER A 67 16.41 4.45 11.16
N ALA A 68 17.45 3.75 11.61
CA ALA A 68 18.84 4.04 11.26
C ALA A 68 19.15 3.90 9.75
N SER A 69 18.37 3.12 8.99
CA SER A 69 18.55 2.98 7.54
C SER A 69 18.07 4.22 6.75
N GLN A 70 17.25 5.07 7.37
CA GLN A 70 16.64 6.24 6.76
C GLN A 70 17.50 7.50 6.98
N THR A 71 18.71 7.48 6.41
CA THR A 71 19.70 8.56 6.50
C THR A 71 20.19 9.00 5.12
N GLY A 72 20.85 10.16 5.06
CA GLY A 72 21.40 10.72 3.82
C GLY A 72 20.34 10.89 2.73
N VAL A 73 20.67 10.48 1.50
CA VAL A 73 19.79 10.64 0.33
C VAL A 73 18.39 10.04 0.52
N PHE A 74 18.27 8.90 1.21
CA PHE A 74 16.97 8.27 1.44
C PHE A 74 16.07 9.11 2.34
N ARG A 75 16.66 9.79 3.33
CA ARG A 75 15.95 10.74 4.18
C ARG A 75 15.53 11.98 3.40
N ASP A 76 16.43 12.54 2.61
CA ASP A 76 16.17 13.74 1.82
C ASP A 76 15.04 13.51 0.81
N ASP A 77 15.07 12.36 0.13
CA ASP A 77 14.03 11.93 -0.80
C ASP A 77 12.72 11.59 -0.07
N SER A 78 12.76 10.94 1.10
CA SER A 78 11.57 10.70 1.91
C SER A 78 10.89 12.00 2.34
N LEU A 79 11.66 12.99 2.80
CA LEU A 79 11.17 14.33 3.15
C LEU A 79 10.63 15.06 1.91
N THR A 80 11.27 14.90 0.76
CA THR A 80 10.81 15.46 -0.51
C THR A 80 9.46 14.85 -0.93
N ALA A 81 9.30 13.53 -0.80
CA ALA A 81 8.06 12.83 -1.07
C ALA A 81 6.95 13.28 -0.12
N LEU A 82 7.22 13.36 1.18
CA LEU A 82 6.27 13.86 2.18
C LEU A 82 5.80 15.28 1.84
N LYS A 83 6.73 16.23 1.63
CA LYS A 83 6.39 17.62 1.31
C LYS A 83 5.60 17.74 0.01
N SER A 84 5.94 16.93 -1.01
CA SER A 84 5.24 16.92 -2.30
C SER A 84 3.86 16.27 -2.22
N MET A 85 3.67 15.29 -1.34
CA MET A 85 2.36 14.72 -1.03
C MET A 85 1.48 15.79 -0.37
N LEU A 86 1.97 16.45 0.67
CA LEU A 86 1.23 17.47 1.41
C LEU A 86 0.80 18.64 0.52
N SER A 87 1.63 19.07 -0.43
CA SER A 87 1.36 20.24 -1.28
C SER A 87 0.22 20.06 -2.28
N VAL A 88 -0.19 18.82 -2.56
CA VAL A 88 -1.29 18.51 -3.49
C VAL A 88 -2.58 18.05 -2.80
N LEU A 89 -2.59 18.03 -1.46
CA LEU A 89 -3.80 17.72 -0.69
C LEU A 89 -4.79 18.89 -0.71
N GLY A 90 -6.08 18.56 -0.69
CA GLY A 90 -7.15 19.56 -0.65
C GLY A 90 -7.28 20.19 0.74
N THR A 91 -7.99 21.31 0.82
CA THR A 91 -8.19 22.06 2.09
C THR A 91 -8.98 21.27 3.14
N GLU A 92 -9.82 20.33 2.71
CA GLU A 92 -10.62 19.47 3.59
C GLU A 92 -9.88 18.18 4.00
N ASP A 93 -8.75 17.89 3.38
CA ASP A 93 -7.93 16.74 3.75
C ASP A 93 -7.10 17.09 4.98
N ARG A 94 -7.04 16.15 5.93
CA ARG A 94 -6.27 16.29 7.17
C ARG A 94 -5.23 15.19 7.25
N VAL A 95 -4.10 15.51 7.87
CA VAL A 95 -2.97 14.61 8.00
C VAL A 95 -2.56 14.49 9.46
N HIS A 96 -2.37 13.27 9.91
CA HIS A 96 -1.70 12.96 11.16
C HIS A 96 -0.31 12.40 10.84
N LEU A 97 0.73 13.23 11.02
CA LEU A 97 2.12 12.83 10.79
C LEU A 97 2.69 12.15 12.03
N VAL A 98 3.27 10.98 11.86
CA VAL A 98 3.87 10.14 12.91
C VAL A 98 5.25 9.69 12.45
N ALA A 99 6.27 9.91 13.27
CA ALA A 99 7.60 9.32 13.04
C ALA A 99 7.61 7.90 13.61
N VAL A 100 8.16 6.94 12.88
CA VAL A 100 8.18 5.53 13.29
C VAL A 100 9.60 4.96 13.32
N ASP A 101 9.96 4.37 14.45
CA ASP A 101 11.13 3.53 14.63
C ASP A 101 10.68 2.31 15.48
N LEU A 102 11.28 2.06 16.64
CA LEU A 102 10.76 1.12 17.63
C LEU A 102 9.46 1.64 18.28
N ASN A 103 9.17 2.93 18.14
CA ASN A 103 7.96 3.57 18.65
C ASN A 103 7.25 4.33 17.53
N ALA A 104 5.94 4.50 17.66
CA ALA A 104 5.16 5.46 16.88
C ALA A 104 5.05 6.77 17.66
N VAL A 105 5.71 7.83 17.19
CA VAL A 105 5.76 9.12 17.86
C VAL A 105 5.00 10.17 17.05
N PRO A 106 3.87 10.70 17.57
CA PRO A 106 3.14 11.77 16.90
C PRO A 106 3.98 13.03 16.70
N MET A 107 4.05 13.51 15.45
CA MET A 107 4.65 14.79 15.09
C MET A 107 3.63 15.93 15.08
N THR A 108 2.35 15.58 14.90
CA THR A 108 1.18 16.47 14.97
C THR A 108 0.31 16.09 16.19
N PRO A 109 -0.52 17.01 16.74
CA PRO A 109 -1.40 16.71 17.88
C PRO A 109 -2.61 15.81 17.52
N GLY A 110 -2.76 15.45 16.24
CA GLY A 110 -3.87 14.72 15.68
C GLY A 110 -3.95 14.99 14.18
N PHE A 111 -5.14 14.85 13.59
CA PHE A 111 -5.38 15.25 12.20
C PHE A 111 -5.42 16.77 12.05
N VAL A 112 -4.48 17.35 11.31
CA VAL A 112 -4.38 18.79 11.03
C VAL A 112 -4.36 19.06 9.52
N GLY A 113 -4.67 20.28 9.08
CA GLY A 113 -4.60 20.62 7.65
C GLY A 113 -3.17 20.53 7.11
N ALA A 114 -3.00 20.09 5.85
CA ALA A 114 -1.68 19.87 5.26
C ALA A 114 -0.79 21.13 5.23
N ASN A 115 -1.40 22.32 5.15
CA ASN A 115 -0.70 23.62 5.12
C ASN A 115 -0.84 24.40 6.45
N SER A 116 -1.21 23.72 7.55
CA SER A 116 -1.42 24.40 8.84
C SER A 116 -0.10 24.71 9.55
N ALA A 117 -0.15 25.61 10.53
CA ALA A 117 1.01 25.95 11.37
C ALA A 117 1.50 24.72 12.16
N GLU A 118 0.58 23.87 12.60
CA GLU A 118 0.88 22.60 13.28
C GLU A 118 1.63 21.63 12.36
N MET A 119 1.25 21.55 11.07
CA MET A 119 2.00 20.72 10.12
C MET A 119 3.39 21.28 9.85
N GLN A 120 3.54 22.60 9.72
CA GLN A 120 4.86 23.22 9.56
C GLN A 120 5.76 22.95 10.78
N ALA A 121 5.21 23.05 11.99
CA ALA A 121 5.93 22.71 13.23
C ALA A 121 6.29 21.22 13.27
N ALA A 122 5.40 20.33 12.82
CA ALA A 122 5.63 18.90 12.74
C ALA A 122 6.76 18.55 11.76
N LEU A 123 6.81 19.21 10.61
CA LEU A 123 7.89 19.04 9.62
C LEU A 123 9.24 19.50 10.19
N ASN A 124 9.30 20.62 10.90
CA ASN A 124 10.52 21.08 11.56
C ASN A 124 10.98 20.11 12.66
N LYS A 125 10.04 19.58 13.45
CA LYS A 125 10.30 18.56 14.48
C LYS A 125 10.82 17.26 13.86
N LEU A 126 10.23 16.84 12.75
CA LEU A 126 10.66 15.64 12.02
C LEU A 126 12.07 15.83 11.44
N ASP A 127 12.37 16.98 10.85
CA ASP A 127 13.65 17.31 10.25
C ASP A 127 14.80 17.24 11.28
N ALA A 128 14.55 17.79 12.48
CA ALA A 128 15.49 17.76 13.59
C ALA A 128 15.65 16.38 14.28
N ARG A 129 14.80 15.40 13.96
CA ARG A 129 14.85 14.06 14.57
C ARG A 129 16.02 13.25 14.02
N VAL A 130 16.85 12.71 14.91
CA VAL A 130 17.96 11.83 14.56
C VAL A 130 17.42 10.43 14.24
N PRO A 131 17.69 9.87 13.04
CA PRO A 131 17.26 8.51 12.70
C PRO A 131 18.04 7.46 13.47
N LEU A 132 17.34 6.57 14.20
CA LEU A 132 17.94 5.59 15.10
C LEU A 132 17.10 4.33 15.23
N GLY A 133 17.76 3.21 15.54
CA GLY A 133 17.10 1.94 15.82
C GLY A 133 16.57 1.23 14.57
N SER A 134 15.71 0.24 14.80
CA SER A 134 14.98 -0.51 13.78
C SER A 134 13.53 -0.02 13.72
N THR A 135 12.74 -0.55 12.78
CA THR A 135 11.31 -0.25 12.65
C THR A 135 10.48 -1.35 13.29
N ASP A 136 9.58 -0.98 14.20
CA ASP A 136 8.51 -1.84 14.69
C ASP A 136 7.24 -1.56 13.88
N MET A 137 7.07 -2.31 12.79
CA MET A 137 5.93 -2.13 11.88
C MET A 137 4.59 -2.46 12.58
N SER A 138 4.59 -3.37 13.55
CA SER A 138 3.39 -3.70 14.30
C SER A 138 2.92 -2.49 15.11
N ALA A 139 3.84 -1.86 15.86
CA ALA A 139 3.55 -0.65 16.63
C ALA A 139 3.13 0.51 15.71
N ALA A 140 3.80 0.68 14.56
CA ALA A 140 3.48 1.72 13.58
C ALA A 140 2.04 1.57 13.03
N LEU A 141 1.65 0.36 12.61
CA LEU A 141 0.31 0.10 12.07
C LEU A 141 -0.77 0.14 13.14
N GLN A 142 -0.47 -0.33 14.36
CA GLN A 142 -1.40 -0.23 15.49
C GLN A 142 -1.71 1.24 15.82
N ALA A 143 -0.68 2.10 15.89
CA ALA A 143 -0.85 3.53 16.11
C ALA A 143 -1.66 4.20 14.97
N ALA A 144 -1.46 3.76 13.72
CA ALA A 144 -2.25 4.27 12.59
C ALA A 144 -3.74 3.92 12.72
N VAL A 145 -4.07 2.69 13.10
CA VAL A 145 -5.47 2.28 13.35
C VAL A 145 -6.08 3.10 14.49
N GLU A 146 -5.34 3.26 15.59
CA GLU A 146 -5.81 3.98 16.79
C GLU A 146 -5.97 5.49 16.58
N SER A 147 -5.33 6.04 15.56
CA SER A 147 -5.50 7.45 15.17
C SER A 147 -6.93 7.76 14.71
N TYR A 148 -7.65 6.77 14.15
CA TYR A 148 -9.00 6.96 13.65
C TYR A 148 -10.05 6.86 14.78
N GLY A 149 -10.46 8.02 15.30
CA GLY A 149 -11.55 8.13 16.28
C GLY A 149 -12.95 8.19 15.64
N ALA A 150 -13.98 8.32 16.50
CA ALA A 150 -15.38 8.42 16.09
C ALA A 150 -15.70 9.62 15.17
N LYS A 151 -14.85 10.66 15.17
CA LYS A 151 -14.97 11.86 14.33
C LYS A 151 -14.13 11.79 13.04
N ALA A 152 -13.57 10.62 12.73
CA ALA A 152 -12.79 10.45 11.51
C ALA A 152 -13.68 10.58 10.27
N HIS A 153 -13.14 11.19 9.22
CA HIS A 153 -13.75 11.25 7.90
C HIS A 153 -14.02 9.85 7.34
N ALA A 154 -14.92 9.78 6.35
CA ALA A 154 -15.21 8.54 5.64
C ALA A 154 -14.04 8.11 4.74
N GLY A 155 -13.31 9.07 4.16
CA GLY A 155 -12.04 8.83 3.49
C GLY A 155 -10.94 8.66 4.54
N ARG A 156 -10.31 7.49 4.58
CA ARG A 156 -9.21 7.17 5.48
C ARG A 156 -8.14 6.50 4.66
N ALA A 157 -6.87 6.74 4.96
CA ALA A 157 -5.76 5.98 4.40
C ALA A 157 -4.49 6.15 5.22
N VAL A 158 -3.66 5.12 5.20
CA VAL A 158 -2.33 5.16 5.80
C VAL A 158 -1.31 5.23 4.66
N VAL A 159 -0.35 6.13 4.77
CA VAL A 159 0.81 6.19 3.89
C VAL A 159 2.06 5.94 4.71
N TYR A 160 2.79 4.87 4.40
CA TYR A 160 4.10 4.60 4.97
C TYR A 160 5.20 5.09 4.03
N ILE A 161 6.22 5.74 4.57
CA ILE A 161 7.41 6.18 3.83
C ILE A 161 8.63 5.59 4.52
N GLY A 162 9.30 4.64 3.87
CA GLY A 162 10.46 3.94 4.43
C GLY A 162 10.75 2.62 3.73
N ASP A 163 11.62 1.80 4.31
CA ASP A 163 12.07 0.57 3.66
C ASP A 163 11.22 -0.68 3.97
N GLY A 164 10.38 -0.63 4.99
CA GLY A 164 9.55 -1.73 5.45
C GLY A 164 10.33 -2.84 6.17
N ILE A 165 11.61 -2.63 6.49
CA ILE A 165 12.42 -3.60 7.22
C ILE A 165 12.02 -3.55 8.69
N SER A 166 11.22 -4.53 9.08
CA SER A 166 10.76 -4.76 10.44
C SER A 166 11.48 -5.95 11.08
N ARG A 167 10.97 -6.39 12.24
CA ARG A 167 11.34 -7.66 12.88
C ARG A 167 11.11 -8.84 11.93
N ALA A 168 11.91 -9.90 12.08
CA ALA A 168 11.85 -11.09 11.24
C ALA A 168 10.45 -11.73 11.24
N ASN A 169 10.01 -12.21 10.07
CA ASN A 169 8.74 -12.92 9.84
C ASN A 169 7.48 -12.13 10.21
N PHE A 170 7.49 -10.80 10.06
CA PHE A 170 6.31 -9.98 10.35
C PHE A 170 5.10 -10.40 9.49
N VAL A 171 5.28 -10.67 8.21
CA VAL A 171 4.19 -11.00 7.27
C VAL A 171 3.53 -12.33 7.59
N GLU A 172 4.31 -13.33 7.99
CA GLU A 172 3.84 -14.67 8.36
C GLU A 172 3.28 -14.72 9.79
N SER A 173 3.29 -13.60 10.51
CA SER A 173 2.86 -13.55 11.90
C SER A 173 1.34 -13.46 12.03
N ARG A 174 0.80 -14.03 13.11
CA ARG A 174 -0.60 -13.82 13.52
C ARG A 174 -0.93 -12.35 13.79
N GLU A 175 0.09 -11.54 14.08
CA GLU A 175 -0.06 -10.12 14.33
C GLU A 175 -0.35 -9.34 13.03
N PHE A 176 0.31 -9.68 11.93
CA PHE A 176 0.01 -9.10 10.61
C PHE A 176 -1.44 -9.34 10.21
N ASP A 177 -1.93 -10.58 10.32
CA ASP A 177 -3.34 -10.91 10.03
C ASP A 177 -4.31 -10.09 10.88
N ALA A 178 -4.01 -9.92 12.17
CA ALA A 178 -4.85 -9.14 13.08
C ALA A 178 -4.84 -7.64 12.70
N LEU A 179 -3.68 -7.08 12.37
CA LEU A 179 -3.55 -5.69 11.94
C LEU A 179 -4.22 -5.43 10.60
N ALA A 180 -4.03 -6.31 9.61
CA ALA A 180 -4.70 -6.23 8.31
C ALA A 180 -6.23 -6.23 8.49
N LYS A 181 -6.77 -7.11 9.35
CA LYS A 181 -8.21 -7.12 9.68
C LYS A 181 -8.68 -5.82 10.32
N LYS A 182 -7.91 -5.25 11.26
CA LYS A 182 -8.22 -3.96 11.89
C LYS A 182 -8.24 -2.81 10.86
N LEU A 183 -7.26 -2.77 9.96
CA LEU A 183 -7.16 -1.78 8.89
C LEU A 183 -8.32 -1.90 7.89
N VAL A 184 -8.68 -3.13 7.52
CA VAL A 184 -9.85 -3.41 6.67
C VAL A 184 -11.15 -3.00 7.35
N ALA A 185 -11.33 -3.32 8.64
CA ALA A 185 -12.49 -2.91 9.42
C ALA A 185 -12.56 -1.37 9.56
N ALA A 186 -11.42 -0.70 9.70
CA ALA A 186 -11.32 0.75 9.74
C ALA A 186 -11.53 1.41 8.36
N ARG A 187 -11.55 0.61 7.27
CA ARG A 187 -11.54 1.07 5.87
C ARG A 187 -10.36 1.99 5.56
N ALA A 188 -9.19 1.64 6.08
CA ALA A 188 -7.95 2.39 5.93
C ALA A 188 -6.95 1.58 5.07
N PRO A 189 -6.90 1.81 3.75
CA PRO A 189 -5.90 1.19 2.90
C PRO A 189 -4.51 1.70 3.25
N VAL A 190 -3.52 0.81 3.20
CA VAL A 190 -2.12 1.17 3.49
C VAL A 190 -1.32 1.16 2.22
N SER A 191 -0.82 2.33 1.84
CA SER A 191 0.07 2.49 0.69
C SER A 191 1.46 2.88 1.16
N SER A 192 2.48 2.51 0.39
CA SER A 192 3.86 2.66 0.83
C SER A 192 4.74 3.27 -0.25
N PHE A 193 5.60 4.21 0.14
CA PHE A 193 6.81 4.54 -0.60
C PHE A 193 7.95 3.66 -0.07
N ALA A 194 8.34 2.64 -0.84
CA ALA A 194 9.48 1.81 -0.50
C ALA A 194 10.79 2.50 -0.91
N ILE A 195 11.48 3.05 0.09
CA ILE A 195 12.73 3.79 -0.08
C ILE A 195 13.73 3.40 1.00
N GLY A 196 14.97 3.18 0.59
CA GLY A 196 16.05 2.82 1.51
C GLY A 196 17.10 1.92 0.88
N PRO A 197 18.21 1.67 1.59
CA PRO A 197 19.35 0.91 1.09
C PRO A 197 19.01 -0.55 0.78
N ARG A 198 18.03 -1.10 1.51
CA ARG A 198 17.36 -2.37 1.26
C ARG A 198 15.89 -2.14 1.51
N ARG A 199 15.00 -2.85 0.81
CA ARG A 199 13.55 -2.68 0.93
C ARG A 199 12.88 -4.02 1.09
N ASN A 200 11.99 -4.14 2.06
CA ASN A 200 11.10 -5.30 2.20
C ASN A 200 9.89 -5.14 1.27
N ILE A 201 10.13 -5.31 -0.03
CA ILE A 201 9.10 -5.16 -1.06
C ILE A 201 7.96 -6.15 -0.84
N GLU A 202 8.28 -7.38 -0.46
CA GLU A 202 7.30 -8.45 -0.22
C GLU A 202 6.33 -8.08 0.91
N GLY A 203 6.84 -7.63 2.05
CA GLY A 203 5.99 -7.22 3.18
C GLY A 203 5.15 -5.98 2.90
N LEU A 204 5.72 -4.98 2.22
CA LEU A 204 4.97 -3.78 1.84
C LEU A 204 3.90 -4.08 0.77
N ALA A 205 4.19 -4.98 -0.17
CA ALA A 205 3.24 -5.44 -1.18
C ALA A 205 2.11 -6.27 -0.54
N ALA A 206 2.44 -7.18 0.38
CA ALA A 206 1.45 -7.94 1.14
C ALA A 206 0.50 -7.00 1.90
N LEU A 207 1.04 -5.99 2.59
CA LEU A 207 0.22 -5.01 3.31
C LEU A 207 -0.69 -4.22 2.36
N ALA A 208 -0.16 -3.75 1.23
CA ALA A 208 -0.94 -3.05 0.22
C ALA A 208 -2.05 -3.93 -0.37
N ASN A 209 -1.77 -5.20 -0.65
CA ASN A 209 -2.73 -6.16 -1.17
C ASN A 209 -3.84 -6.46 -0.16
N HIS A 210 -3.50 -6.76 1.08
CA HIS A 210 -4.47 -7.11 2.12
C HIS A 210 -5.36 -5.94 2.56
N THR A 211 -4.95 -4.69 2.34
CA THR A 211 -5.67 -3.50 2.83
C THR A 211 -6.26 -2.63 1.72
N GLY A 212 -5.99 -2.93 0.44
CA GLY A 212 -6.45 -2.12 -0.69
C GLY A 212 -5.63 -0.86 -0.95
N GLY A 213 -4.35 -0.83 -0.54
CA GLY A 213 -3.42 0.26 -0.87
C GLY A 213 -2.56 -0.04 -2.10
N MET A 214 -1.44 0.67 -2.26
CA MET A 214 -0.46 0.43 -3.34
C MET A 214 0.98 0.53 -2.83
N LEU A 215 1.89 -0.15 -3.52
CA LEU A 215 3.32 -0.01 -3.32
C LEU A 215 3.92 0.85 -4.43
N TYR A 216 4.62 1.91 -4.06
CA TYR A 216 5.45 2.72 -4.95
C TYR A 216 6.92 2.52 -4.61
N LEU A 217 7.76 2.25 -5.61
CA LEU A 217 9.19 2.01 -5.41
C LEU A 217 10.00 3.27 -5.72
N ASP A 218 11.04 3.52 -4.92
CA ASP A 218 12.06 4.50 -5.30
C ASP A 218 12.71 4.16 -6.65
N SER A 219 13.27 5.18 -7.28
CA SER A 219 14.06 5.01 -8.50
C SER A 219 15.10 6.10 -8.61
N ASN A 220 16.18 5.82 -9.34
CA ASN A 220 17.26 6.77 -9.59
C ASN A 220 16.92 7.84 -10.64
N GLN A 221 15.65 7.92 -11.07
CA GLN A 221 15.22 8.94 -12.01
C GLN A 221 15.13 10.31 -11.32
N ALA A 222 15.44 11.38 -12.06
CA ALA A 222 15.30 12.73 -11.53
C ALA A 222 13.84 12.99 -11.10
N ASN A 223 13.67 13.65 -9.95
CA ASN A 223 12.36 13.97 -9.35
C ASN A 223 11.51 12.75 -8.93
N SER A 224 12.06 11.53 -8.86
CA SER A 224 11.32 10.33 -8.47
C SER A 224 10.64 10.48 -7.10
N ALA A 225 11.32 11.06 -6.12
CA ALA A 225 10.78 11.34 -4.79
C ALA A 225 9.60 12.32 -4.81
N ARG A 226 9.70 13.40 -5.58
CA ARG A 226 8.60 14.37 -5.76
C ARG A 226 7.39 13.69 -6.40
N GLN A 227 7.63 12.89 -7.44
CA GLN A 227 6.59 12.14 -8.12
C GLN A 227 5.93 11.11 -7.20
N ALA A 228 6.72 10.40 -6.39
CA ALA A 228 6.20 9.47 -5.37
C ALA A 228 5.20 10.16 -4.45
N GLY A 229 5.54 11.35 -3.92
CA GLY A 229 4.64 12.13 -3.07
C GLY A 229 3.30 12.45 -3.74
N VAL A 230 3.34 12.95 -4.97
CA VAL A 230 2.12 13.30 -5.73
C VAL A 230 1.27 12.05 -6.03
N VAL A 231 1.91 10.95 -6.44
CA VAL A 231 1.22 9.68 -6.72
C VAL A 231 0.57 9.12 -5.45
N LEU A 232 1.28 9.14 -4.31
CA LEU A 232 0.75 8.64 -3.04
C LEU A 232 -0.43 9.46 -2.53
N ALA A 233 -0.43 10.78 -2.73
CA ALA A 233 -1.60 11.60 -2.43
C ALA A 233 -2.83 11.16 -3.24
N GLY A 234 -2.65 10.87 -4.53
CA GLY A 234 -3.72 10.36 -5.40
C GLY A 234 -4.21 8.97 -4.98
N VAL A 235 -3.27 8.05 -4.74
CA VAL A 235 -3.57 6.66 -4.33
C VAL A 235 -4.29 6.60 -2.99
N ALA A 236 -3.85 7.37 -2.00
CA ALA A 236 -4.43 7.42 -0.66
C ALA A 236 -5.87 7.94 -0.67
N LYS A 237 -6.23 8.70 -1.71
CA LYS A 237 -7.58 9.26 -1.91
C LYS A 237 -8.40 8.48 -2.94
N ALA A 238 -7.82 7.44 -3.54
CA ALA A 238 -8.52 6.67 -4.55
C ALA A 238 -9.62 5.81 -3.89
N PRO A 239 -10.80 5.69 -4.50
CA PRO A 239 -11.86 4.87 -3.96
C PRO A 239 -11.48 3.38 -3.83
N VAL A 240 -11.85 2.79 -2.69
CA VAL A 240 -11.69 1.36 -2.41
C VAL A 240 -13.06 0.74 -2.16
N VAL A 241 -13.33 -0.41 -2.78
CA VAL A 241 -14.51 -1.24 -2.51
C VAL A 241 -14.15 -2.24 -1.42
N TRP A 242 -14.97 -2.29 -0.37
CA TRP A 242 -14.75 -3.13 0.80
C TRP A 242 -15.77 -4.27 0.81
N PRO A 243 -15.39 -5.50 0.39
CA PRO A 243 -16.30 -6.64 0.41
C PRO A 243 -16.83 -6.89 1.82
N THR A 244 -18.16 -6.99 1.96
CA THR A 244 -18.81 -7.30 3.25
C THR A 244 -19.24 -8.76 3.36
N ALA A 245 -19.38 -9.44 2.23
CA ALA A 245 -19.70 -10.85 2.15
C ALA A 245 -19.07 -11.44 0.89
N VAL A 246 -18.60 -12.67 1.00
CA VAL A 246 -17.98 -13.42 -0.10
C VAL A 246 -18.66 -14.77 -0.16
N ARG A 247 -19.06 -15.17 -1.37
CA ARG A 247 -19.53 -16.52 -1.66
C ARG A 247 -18.70 -17.07 -2.81
N LEU A 248 -17.83 -18.02 -2.49
CA LEU A 248 -17.03 -18.73 -3.47
C LEU A 248 -17.68 -20.08 -3.79
N PRO A 249 -17.56 -20.60 -5.02
CA PRO A 249 -18.03 -21.93 -5.36
C PRO A 249 -17.36 -23.00 -4.49
N GLU A 250 -18.12 -24.01 -4.05
CA GLU A 250 -17.59 -25.15 -3.29
C GLU A 250 -16.55 -25.97 -4.06
N SER A 251 -16.52 -25.83 -5.39
CA SER A 251 -15.52 -26.46 -6.26
C SER A 251 -14.12 -25.85 -6.13
N LEU A 252 -13.98 -24.66 -5.52
CA LEU A 252 -12.67 -24.12 -5.19
C LEU A 252 -12.18 -24.82 -3.92
N GLY A 253 -11.07 -25.55 -4.03
CA GLY A 253 -10.44 -26.26 -2.91
C GLY A 253 -9.89 -25.29 -1.87
N GLU A 254 -8.59 -25.01 -1.94
CA GLU A 254 -7.97 -24.04 -1.03
C GLU A 254 -7.88 -22.64 -1.66
N VAL A 255 -8.49 -21.66 -0.97
CA VAL A 255 -8.43 -20.24 -1.36
C VAL A 255 -7.51 -19.48 -0.40
N TYR A 256 -6.63 -18.67 -0.97
CA TYR A 256 -5.81 -17.69 -0.26
C TYR A 256 -5.80 -16.37 -1.03
N PRO A 257 -5.79 -15.22 -0.33
CA PRO A 257 -5.93 -15.09 1.13
C PRO A 257 -7.34 -15.50 1.61
N LYS A 258 -7.46 -15.93 2.89
CA LYS A 258 -8.73 -16.41 3.46
C LYS A 258 -9.82 -15.33 3.54
N MET A 259 -9.42 -14.06 3.52
CA MET A 259 -10.30 -12.91 3.39
C MET A 259 -10.07 -12.32 2.01
N VAL A 260 -11.14 -12.16 1.22
CA VAL A 260 -11.04 -11.46 -0.07
C VAL A 260 -10.60 -10.02 0.21
N PRO A 261 -9.47 -9.57 -0.37
CA PRO A 261 -8.98 -8.25 -0.09
C PRO A 261 -9.90 -7.15 -0.64
N PRO A 262 -9.76 -5.91 -0.16
CA PRO A 262 -10.46 -4.78 -0.75
C PRO A 262 -10.10 -4.62 -2.25
N LEU A 263 -11.07 -4.18 -3.04
CA LEU A 263 -10.93 -4.04 -4.49
C LEU A 263 -10.73 -2.58 -4.87
N ARG A 264 -9.96 -2.33 -5.93
CA ARG A 264 -9.74 -0.98 -6.47
C ARG A 264 -10.10 -0.94 -7.95
N THR A 265 -10.47 0.23 -8.46
CA THR A 265 -10.77 0.42 -9.88
C THR A 265 -9.53 0.65 -10.75
N ASP A 266 -8.39 0.94 -10.11
CA ASP A 266 -7.11 1.30 -10.77
C ASP A 266 -6.12 0.13 -10.82
N ARG A 267 -6.49 -1.04 -10.30
CA ARG A 267 -5.75 -2.30 -10.41
C ARG A 267 -6.63 -3.50 -10.15
N ASP A 268 -6.17 -4.67 -10.57
CA ASP A 268 -6.76 -5.94 -10.21
C ASP A 268 -6.36 -6.37 -8.79
N THR A 269 -7.28 -7.07 -8.13
CA THR A 269 -7.01 -7.84 -6.90
C THR A 269 -6.94 -9.31 -7.27
N VAL A 270 -5.80 -9.95 -7.02
CA VAL A 270 -5.55 -11.39 -7.28
C VAL A 270 -5.41 -12.14 -5.97
#